data_AF-A0A7X6MR91-F1
#
_entry.id   AF-A0A7X6MR91-F1
#
_cell.length_a   1.000
_cell.length_b   1.000
_cell.length_c   1.000
_cell.angle_alpha   90.00
_cell.angle_beta   90.00
_cell.angle_gamma   90.00
#
_symmetry.space_group_name_H-M   'P 1'
#
loop_
_entity.id
_entity.type
_entity.pdbx_description
1 polymer ?
#
loop_
_entity_poly.entity_id
_entity_poly.type
_entity_poly.pdbx_seq_one_letter_code
_entity_poly.pdbx_strand_id
1 'polypeptide(L)'
;MTYDDAGWHHDTAIENGLELAAASTHIGMFMAWLALHGMAQPDYAPSELHERMITPGEYLRRHCVDQIDPFMLTDTGNAFASAAYRPYLRQYRNVPAVARYDSTYEAPDTWDTYDEVTVLIDAMYDEWRSGSTTP
;
A
#
# COMPACT_ATOMS: atom_id res chain seq x y z
N MET A 1 -11.94 -1.01 -12.44
CA MET A 1 -11.58 -2.21 -11.65
C MET A 1 -10.45 -1.76 -10.75
N THR A 2 -10.54 -2.09 -9.46
CA THR A 2 -9.55 -1.73 -8.45
C THR A 2 -8.20 -2.40 -8.73
N TYR A 3 -7.12 -1.80 -8.23
CA TYR A 3 -5.81 -2.43 -8.23
C TYR A 3 -5.71 -3.54 -7.19
N ASP A 4 -6.37 -3.35 -6.04
CA ASP A 4 -6.56 -4.35 -5.01
C ASP A 4 -7.79 -4.10 -4.15
N ASP A 5 -8.21 -5.14 -3.42
CA ASP A 5 -9.35 -5.15 -2.51
C ASP A 5 -9.11 -6.14 -1.38
N ALA A 6 -9.15 -5.67 -0.12
CA ALA A 6 -8.95 -6.52 1.06
C ALA A 6 -9.90 -7.74 1.08
N GLY A 7 -11.09 -7.61 0.50
CA GLY A 7 -12.07 -8.69 0.38
C GLY A 7 -11.57 -9.90 -0.42
N TRP A 8 -10.62 -9.70 -1.34
CA TRP A 8 -9.98 -10.80 -2.10
C TRP A 8 -9.02 -11.63 -1.24
N HIS A 9 -8.69 -11.15 -0.03
CA HIS A 9 -7.68 -11.72 0.84
C HIS A 9 -8.24 -12.27 2.16
N HIS A 10 -9.53 -12.08 2.44
CA HIS A 10 -10.15 -12.50 3.70
C HIS A 10 -9.95 -14.00 3.99
N ASP A 11 -10.12 -14.86 2.99
CA ASP A 11 -9.95 -16.31 3.15
C ASP A 11 -8.51 -16.63 3.59
N THR A 12 -7.51 -16.00 2.99
CA THR A 12 -6.11 -16.20 3.39
C THR A 12 -5.84 -15.68 4.80
N ALA A 13 -6.40 -14.53 5.20
CA ALA A 13 -6.27 -14.03 6.56
C ALA A 13 -6.84 -15.04 7.58
N ILE A 14 -8.05 -15.56 7.30
CA ILE A 14 -8.72 -16.56 8.15
C ILE A 14 -7.90 -17.86 8.24
N GLU A 15 -7.38 -18.35 7.12
CA GLU A 15 -6.56 -19.58 7.07
C GLU A 15 -5.26 -19.48 7.88
N ASN A 16 -4.72 -18.26 8.04
CA ASN A 16 -3.56 -17.97 8.87
C ASN A 16 -3.93 -17.64 10.33
N GLY A 17 -5.21 -17.73 10.71
CA GLY A 17 -5.69 -17.41 12.06
C GLY A 17 -5.60 -15.92 12.41
N LEU A 18 -5.65 -15.04 11.40
CA LEU A 18 -5.55 -13.60 11.54
C LEU A 18 -6.93 -12.93 11.47
N GLU A 19 -7.01 -11.74 12.06
CA GLU A 19 -8.17 -10.86 11.91
C GLU A 19 -8.29 -10.36 10.46
N LEU A 20 -9.51 -10.09 9.98
CA LEU A 20 -9.75 -9.60 8.61
C LEU A 20 -8.97 -8.31 8.30
N ALA A 21 -8.71 -7.48 9.30
CA ALA A 21 -7.93 -6.25 9.17
C ALA A 21 -6.49 -6.49 8.64
N ALA A 22 -5.95 -7.71 8.77
CA ALA A 22 -4.64 -8.09 8.21
C ALA A 22 -4.63 -8.10 6.68
N ALA A 23 -5.79 -8.30 6.04
CA ALA A 23 -5.94 -8.20 4.59
C ALA A 23 -5.63 -6.78 4.08
N SER A 24 -5.92 -5.75 4.87
CA SER A 24 -5.72 -4.35 4.50
C SER A 24 -4.26 -3.90 4.61
N THR A 25 -3.38 -4.63 5.31
CA THR A 25 -2.05 -4.12 5.69
C THR A 25 -1.19 -3.76 4.47
N HIS A 26 -0.90 -4.73 3.61
CA HIS A 26 0.00 -4.53 2.46
C HIS A 26 -0.57 -3.56 1.42
N ILE A 27 -1.90 -3.53 1.27
CA ILE A 27 -2.63 -2.58 0.41
C ILE A 27 -2.50 -1.16 0.99
N GLY A 28 -2.74 -1.03 2.30
CA GLY A 28 -2.66 0.23 3.03
C GLY A 28 -1.28 0.86 3.00
N MET A 29 -0.20 0.06 3.10
CA MET A 29 1.17 0.57 2.98
C MET A 29 1.40 1.29 1.64
N PHE A 30 0.96 0.67 0.54
CA PHE A 30 1.11 1.25 -0.80
C PHE A 30 0.21 2.47 -0.99
N MET A 31 -1.06 2.38 -0.60
CA MET A 31 -2.02 3.48 -0.73
C MET A 31 -1.63 4.70 0.14
N ALA A 32 -1.11 4.46 1.33
CA ALA A 32 -0.59 5.51 2.20
C ALA A 32 0.60 6.22 1.56
N TRP A 33 1.52 5.48 0.94
CA TRP A 33 2.63 6.06 0.20
C TRP A 33 2.13 6.96 -0.94
N LEU A 34 1.15 6.52 -1.73
CA LEU A 34 0.55 7.36 -2.78
C LEU A 34 -0.04 8.66 -2.21
N ALA A 35 -0.81 8.57 -1.12
CA ALA A 35 -1.41 9.74 -0.50
C ALA A 35 -0.37 10.74 0.03
N LEU A 36 0.66 10.25 0.72
CA LEU A 36 1.73 11.08 1.29
C LEU A 36 2.66 11.71 0.24
N HIS A 37 2.66 11.18 -0.99
CA HIS A 37 3.44 11.70 -2.13
C HIS A 37 2.59 12.51 -3.12
N GLY A 38 1.39 12.93 -2.74
CA GLY A 38 0.52 13.75 -3.59
C GLY A 38 -0.03 13.02 -4.81
N MET A 39 -0.10 11.69 -4.75
CA MET A 39 -0.60 10.83 -5.83
C MET A 39 -2.02 10.30 -5.59
N ALA A 40 -2.61 10.61 -4.44
CA ALA A 40 -4.04 10.44 -4.18
C ALA A 40 -4.79 11.76 -4.40
N GLN A 41 -6.09 11.68 -4.71
CA GLN A 41 -6.97 12.85 -4.68
C GLN A 41 -7.07 13.40 -3.25
N PRO A 42 -7.34 14.70 -3.05
CA PRO A 42 -7.35 15.33 -1.72
C PRO A 42 -8.27 14.64 -0.69
N ASP A 43 -9.41 14.12 -1.13
CA ASP A 43 -10.38 13.43 -0.27
C ASP A 43 -9.85 12.09 0.29
N TYR A 44 -8.79 11.54 -0.33
CA TYR A 44 -8.10 10.31 0.12
C TYR A 44 -6.75 10.62 0.74
N ALA A 45 -6.46 11.87 1.12
CA ALA A 45 -5.20 12.26 1.74
C ALA A 45 -5.46 12.99 3.07
N PRO A 46 -6.15 12.35 4.05
CA PRO A 46 -6.56 13.00 5.30
C PRO A 46 -5.35 13.45 6.11
N SER A 47 -5.53 14.49 6.94
CA SER A 47 -4.48 15.00 7.83
C SER A 47 -4.05 13.95 8.86
N GLU A 48 -4.96 13.08 9.31
CA GLU A 48 -4.65 12.02 10.29
C GLU A 48 -3.60 11.02 9.77
N LEU A 49 -3.56 10.78 8.45
CA LEU A 49 -2.52 9.97 7.83
C LEU A 49 -1.17 10.73 7.82
N HIS A 50 -1.19 12.00 7.43
CA HIS A 50 0.01 12.86 7.40
C HIS A 50 0.63 13.04 8.78
N GLU A 51 -0.21 13.18 9.80
CA GLU A 51 0.17 13.35 11.21
C GLU A 51 0.48 12.01 11.89
N ARG A 52 0.41 10.89 11.15
CA ARG A 52 0.65 9.52 11.65
C ARG A 52 -0.25 9.13 12.83
N MET A 53 -1.46 9.69 12.93
CA MET A 53 -2.44 9.40 13.99
C MET A 53 -3.18 8.08 13.80
N ILE A 54 -3.25 7.60 12.56
CA ILE A 54 -3.78 6.28 12.18
C ILE A 54 -2.70 5.51 11.41
N THR A 55 -2.78 4.18 11.43
CA THR A 55 -1.84 3.31 10.69
C THR A 55 -2.26 3.21 9.21
N PRO A 56 -1.36 2.83 8.29
CA PRO A 56 -1.67 2.71 6.87
C PRO A 56 -2.85 1.78 6.55
N GLY A 57 -2.93 0.61 7.19
CA GLY A 57 -4.04 -0.32 7.03
C GLY A 57 -5.35 0.21 7.61
N GLU A 58 -5.29 0.94 8.73
CA GLU A 58 -6.47 1.63 9.28
C GLU A 58 -6.95 2.77 8.38
N TYR A 59 -6.02 3.54 7.80
CA TYR A 59 -6.33 4.55 6.80
C TYR A 59 -7.07 3.94 5.60
N LEU A 60 -6.59 2.80 5.08
CA LEU A 60 -7.25 2.12 3.95
C LEU A 60 -8.70 1.72 4.29
N ARG A 61 -8.91 1.12 5.47
CA ARG A 61 -10.24 0.73 5.98
C ARG A 61 -11.18 1.92 6.10
N ARG A 62 -10.70 3.03 6.67
CA ARG A 62 -11.53 4.19 7.02
C ARG A 62 -11.80 5.13 5.85
N HIS A 63 -10.83 5.31 4.96
CA HIS A 63 -10.88 6.36 3.92
C HIS A 63 -10.91 5.81 2.50
N CYS A 64 -10.51 4.56 2.27
CA CYS A 64 -10.37 3.97 0.93
C CYS A 64 -11.27 2.76 0.70
N VAL A 65 -12.26 2.51 1.57
CA VAL A 65 -13.19 1.37 1.45
C VAL A 65 -12.43 0.04 1.25
N ASP A 66 -11.30 -0.12 1.95
CA ASP A 66 -10.45 -1.31 1.89
C ASP A 66 -9.82 -1.62 0.51
N GLN A 67 -9.73 -0.63 -0.37
CA GLN A 67 -9.36 -0.81 -1.77
C GLN A 67 -8.38 0.26 -2.27
N ILE A 68 -7.76 -0.03 -3.41
CA ILE A 68 -7.13 0.99 -4.26
C ILE A 68 -7.95 1.09 -5.54
N ASP A 69 -8.84 2.07 -5.62
CA ASP A 69 -9.58 2.36 -6.85
C ASP A 69 -8.90 3.46 -7.67
N PRO A 70 -8.78 3.32 -9.00
CA PRO A 70 -8.30 4.38 -9.87
C PRO A 70 -8.89 5.78 -9.64
N PHE A 71 -10.16 5.90 -9.25
CA PHE A 71 -10.76 7.22 -8.99
C PHE A 71 -10.16 7.93 -7.77
N MET A 72 -9.53 7.19 -6.85
CA MET A 72 -8.89 7.73 -5.65
C MET A 72 -7.54 8.38 -5.96
N LEU A 73 -7.00 8.16 -7.15
CA LEU A 73 -5.64 8.53 -7.53
C LEU A 73 -5.64 9.68 -8.53
N THR A 74 -4.54 10.44 -8.55
CA THR A 74 -4.26 11.39 -9.64
C THR A 74 -3.85 10.62 -10.91
N ASP A 75 -3.73 11.31 -12.05
CA ASP A 75 -3.24 10.69 -13.28
C ASP A 75 -1.83 10.09 -13.09
N THR A 76 -0.94 10.81 -12.39
CA THR A 76 0.39 10.31 -12.06
C THR A 76 0.33 9.13 -11.10
N GLY A 77 -0.55 9.18 -10.09
CA GLY A 77 -0.77 8.07 -9.16
C GLY A 77 -1.26 6.81 -9.86
N ASN A 78 -2.22 6.93 -10.77
CA ASN A 78 -2.69 5.82 -11.60
C ASN A 78 -1.59 5.24 -12.48
N ALA A 79 -0.80 6.11 -13.13
CA ALA A 79 0.29 5.67 -13.99
C ALA A 79 1.35 4.88 -13.20
N PHE A 80 1.74 5.37 -12.01
CA PHE A 80 2.68 4.67 -11.15
C PHE A 80 2.09 3.39 -10.57
N ALA A 81 0.88 3.42 -10.00
CA ALA A 81 0.22 2.24 -9.42
C ALA A 81 0.07 1.11 -10.45
N SER A 82 -0.30 1.45 -11.69
CA SER A 82 -0.39 0.49 -12.81
C SER A 82 0.93 -0.22 -13.10
N ALA A 83 2.06 0.50 -13.05
CA ALA A 83 3.39 -0.06 -13.28
C ALA A 83 3.94 -0.81 -12.05
N ALA A 84 3.69 -0.28 -10.86
CA ALA A 84 4.42 -0.65 -9.64
C ALA A 84 3.68 -1.65 -8.74
N TYR A 85 2.34 -1.66 -8.72
CA TYR A 85 1.63 -2.39 -7.67
C TYR A 85 1.86 -3.91 -7.70
N ARG A 86 1.77 -4.54 -8.87
CA ARG A 86 2.04 -5.98 -9.02
C ARG A 86 3.50 -6.35 -8.70
N PRO A 87 4.52 -5.63 -9.18
CA PRO A 87 5.90 -5.82 -8.72
C PRO A 87 6.08 -5.62 -7.21
N TYR A 88 5.41 -4.63 -6.64
CA TYR A 88 5.45 -4.32 -5.21
C TYR A 88 5.00 -5.52 -4.38
N LEU A 89 3.85 -6.13 -4.70
CA LEU A 89 3.36 -7.33 -4.00
C LEU A 89 4.38 -8.49 -4.00
N ARG A 90 5.14 -8.66 -5.10
CA ARG A 90 6.18 -9.70 -5.17
C ARG A 90 7.39 -9.38 -4.30
N GLN A 91 7.72 -8.11 -4.13
CA GLN A 91 8.88 -7.67 -3.35
C GLN A 91 8.54 -7.40 -1.89
N TYR A 92 7.27 -7.18 -1.54
CA TYR A 92 6.80 -6.90 -0.19
C TYR A 92 7.29 -7.94 0.84
N ARG A 93 7.28 -9.23 0.48
CA ARG A 93 7.80 -10.32 1.33
C ARG A 93 9.28 -10.20 1.69
N ASN A 94 10.06 -9.42 0.94
CA ASN A 94 11.50 -9.25 1.15
C ASN A 94 11.81 -8.02 2.02
N VAL A 95 10.82 -7.21 2.37
CA VAL A 95 10.99 -6.09 3.30
C VAL A 95 11.31 -6.67 4.70
N PRO A 96 12.35 -6.21 5.42
CA PRO A 96 12.78 -6.85 6.66
C PRO A 96 11.68 -7.01 7.73
N ALA A 97 10.82 -5.99 7.90
CA ALA A 97 9.66 -6.03 8.79
C ALA A 97 8.62 -7.10 8.42
N VAL A 98 8.57 -7.53 7.15
CA VAL A 98 7.66 -8.56 6.63
C VAL A 98 8.34 -9.93 6.60
N ALA A 99 9.61 -9.98 6.19
CA ALA A 99 10.39 -11.21 5.99
C ALA A 99 10.62 -12.02 7.27
N ARG A 100 10.33 -11.45 8.44
CA ARG A 100 10.41 -12.13 9.74
C ARG A 100 9.20 -13.03 10.05
N TYR A 101 8.17 -13.02 9.21
CA TYR A 101 6.96 -13.81 9.36
C TYR A 101 6.86 -14.88 8.28
N ASP A 102 6.13 -15.96 8.58
CA ASP A 102 5.89 -17.05 7.62
C ASP A 102 4.92 -16.61 6.51
N SER A 103 4.00 -15.70 6.83
CA SER A 103 3.03 -15.12 5.91
C SER A 103 3.14 -13.60 5.83
N THR A 104 3.01 -13.03 4.63
CA THR A 104 3.00 -11.57 4.45
C THR A 104 1.82 -10.88 5.12
N TYR A 105 0.76 -11.62 5.44
CA TYR A 105 -0.41 -11.12 6.15
C TYR A 105 -0.16 -10.92 7.65
N GLU A 106 0.87 -11.57 8.22
CA GLU A 106 1.26 -11.39 9.63
C GLU A 106 2.06 -10.11 9.87
N ALA A 107 2.47 -9.41 8.79
CA ALA A 107 3.15 -8.14 8.91
C ALA A 107 2.30 -7.13 9.71
N PRO A 108 2.86 -6.46 10.72
CA PRO A 108 2.08 -5.59 11.58
C PRO A 108 1.79 -4.27 10.86
N ASP A 109 0.54 -3.81 11.00
CA ASP A 109 0.09 -2.51 10.51
C ASP A 109 0.62 -1.39 11.42
N THR A 110 1.85 -0.92 11.15
CA THR A 110 2.55 0.08 11.96
C THR A 110 3.37 1.02 11.09
N TRP A 111 3.72 2.19 11.63
CA TRP A 111 4.61 3.13 10.95
C TRP A 111 6.04 2.63 10.79
N ASP A 112 6.52 1.75 11.68
CA ASP A 112 7.83 1.11 11.50
C ASP A 112 7.85 0.20 10.27
N THR A 113 6.79 -0.61 10.08
CA THR A 113 6.63 -1.40 8.85
C THR A 113 6.54 -0.49 7.62
N TYR A 114 5.77 0.60 7.72
CA TYR A 114 5.62 1.57 6.63
C TYR A 114 6.96 2.21 6.22
N ASP A 115 7.77 2.62 7.19
CA ASP A 115 9.05 3.28 6.94
C ASP A 115 10.01 2.33 6.19
N GLU A 116 10.01 1.04 6.52
CA GLU A 116 10.78 0.04 5.77
C GLU A 116 10.20 -0.25 4.37
N VAL A 117 8.87 -0.34 4.25
CA VAL A 117 8.19 -0.54 2.97
C VAL A 117 8.41 0.64 2.03
N THR A 118 8.49 1.85 2.57
CA THR A 118 8.73 3.08 1.80
C THR A 118 10.05 3.02 1.04
N VAL A 119 11.10 2.43 1.61
CA VAL A 119 12.39 2.25 0.92
C VAL A 119 12.23 1.44 -0.38
N LEU A 120 11.37 0.41 -0.36
CA LEU A 120 11.05 -0.38 -1.56
C LEU A 120 10.26 0.46 -2.57
N ILE A 121 9.21 1.16 -2.14
CA ILE A 121 8.35 1.93 -3.05
C ILE A 121 9.09 3.12 -3.65
N ASP A 122 9.94 3.81 -2.87
CA ASP A 122 10.79 4.91 -3.33
C ASP A 122 11.73 4.44 -4.45
N ALA A 123 12.42 3.31 -4.26
CA ALA A 123 13.30 2.75 -5.27
C ALA A 123 12.55 2.40 -6.56
N MET A 124 11.35 1.83 -6.44
CA MET A 124 10.48 1.51 -7.58
C MET A 124 9.99 2.77 -8.29
N TYR A 125 9.70 3.84 -7.54
CA TYR A 125 9.29 5.12 -8.08
C TYR A 125 10.42 5.81 -8.84
N ASP A 126 11.63 5.81 -8.28
CA ASP A 126 12.82 6.37 -8.94
C ASP A 126 13.16 5.64 -10.24
N GLU A 127 13.08 4.31 -10.24
CA GLU A 127 13.26 3.49 -11.45
C GLU A 127 12.18 3.82 -12.50
N TRP A 128 10.91 3.87 -12.08
CA TRP A 128 9.80 4.20 -12.96
C TRP A 128 9.92 5.60 -13.58
N ARG A 129 10.32 6.61 -12.80
CA ARG A 129 10.57 7.98 -13.30
C ARG A 129 11.73 8.04 -14.29
N SER A 130 12.80 7.30 -14.00
CA SER A 130 14.00 7.25 -14.85
C SER A 130 13.71 6.54 -16.17
N GLY A 131 12.92 5.45 -16.15
CA GLY A 131 12.49 4.73 -17.36
C GLY A 131 11.41 5.44 -18.17
N SER A 132 10.55 6.24 -17.52
CA SER A 132 9.57 7.11 -18.18
C SER A 132 10.23 8.28 -18.93
N THR A 133 11.53 8.49 -18.71
CA THR A 133 12.36 9.46 -19.44
C THR A 133 13.10 8.74 -20.58
N THR A 134 12.36 8.19 -21.55
CA THR A 134 12.94 7.80 -22.85
C THR A 134 12.29 8.69 -23.94
N PRO A 135 13.09 9.40 -24.77
CA PRO A 135 12.60 10.41 -25.72
C PRO A 135 11.66 9.90 -26.80
#